data_AF-A0A6I2VI74-F1
#
_entry.id   AF-A0A6I2VI74-F1
#
_cell.length_a   1.000
_cell.length_b   1.000
_cell.length_c   1.000
_cell.angle_alpha   90.00
_cell.angle_beta   90.00
_cell.angle_gamma   90.00
#
_symmetry.space_group_name_H-M   'P 1'
#
loop_
_entity.id
_entity.type
_entity.pdbx_description
1 polymer ?
#
loop_
_entity_poly.entity_id
_entity_poly.type
_entity_poly.pdbx_seq_one_letter_code
_entity_poly.pdbx_strand_id
1 'polypeptide(L)'
;MESLALLAGMILLAVYGSGLIAFVSSWFKNRVSEIVTYIFSAISVLSGALLGFSLRAGNGFVIALIPISLGIISVWNVKRRKQLPVDQS
;
A
#
# COMPACT_ATOMS: atom_id res chain seq x y z
N MET A 1 21.29 -18.60 9.61
CA MET A 1 20.95 -17.21 9.23
C MET A 1 20.00 -17.13 8.04
N GLU A 2 19.90 -18.14 7.18
CA GLU A 2 19.00 -18.14 6.01
C GLU A 2 17.51 -18.08 6.36
N SER A 3 17.05 -18.78 7.40
CA SER A 3 15.63 -18.77 7.80
C SER A 3 15.12 -17.38 8.22
N LEU A 4 15.99 -16.54 8.79
CA LEU A 4 15.62 -15.19 9.22
C LEU A 4 15.49 -14.26 8.00
N ALA A 5 16.39 -14.40 7.03
CA ALA A 5 16.36 -13.65 5.78
C ALA A 5 15.12 -13.99 4.94
N LEU A 6 14.74 -15.28 4.89
CA LEU A 6 13.52 -15.73 4.22
C LEU A 6 12.27 -15.16 4.88
N LEU A 7 12.20 -15.16 6.21
CA LEU A 7 11.09 -14.57 6.95
C LEU A 7 10.97 -13.06 6.70
N ALA A 8 12.10 -12.34 6.76
CA ALA A 8 12.13 -10.91 6.46
C ALA A 8 11.70 -10.62 5.01
N GLY A 9 12.15 -11.44 4.06
CA GLY A 9 11.74 -11.36 2.65
C GLY A 9 10.25 -11.57 2.46
N MET A 10 9.64 -12.54 3.16
CA MET A 10 8.20 -12.79 3.10
C MET A 10 7.37 -11.64 3.69
N ILE A 11 7.84 -11.04 4.79
CA ILE A 11 7.19 -9.87 5.38
C ILE A 11 7.25 -8.68 4.43
N LEU A 12 8.42 -8.41 3.84
CA LEU A 12 8.58 -7.34 2.86
C LEU A 12 7.70 -7.57 1.63
N LEU A 13 7.66 -8.80 1.12
CA LEU A 13 6.81 -9.17 -0.01
C LEU A 13 5.33 -8.97 0.30
N ALA A 14 4.87 -9.35 1.50
CA ALA A 14 3.50 -9.15 1.93
C ALA A 14 3.15 -7.65 2.03
N VAL A 15 4.02 -6.82 2.59
CA VAL A 15 3.79 -5.37 2.71
C VAL A 15 3.76 -4.70 1.35
N TYR A 16 4.76 -4.96 0.49
CA TYR A 16 4.79 -4.40 -0.86
C TYR A 16 3.65 -4.93 -1.74
N GLY A 17 3.34 -6.22 -1.63
CA GLY A 17 2.20 -6.83 -2.31
C GLY A 17 0.88 -6.21 -1.89
N SER A 18 0.71 -5.90 -0.60
CA SER A 18 -0.49 -5.22 -0.11
C SER A 18 -0.66 -3.82 -0.71
N GLY A 19 0.43 -3.04 -0.81
CA GLY A 19 0.41 -1.73 -1.44
C GLY A 19 0.11 -1.79 -2.93
N LEU A 20 0.66 -2.78 -3.63
CA LEU A 20 0.38 -3.02 -5.05
C LEU A 20 -1.08 -3.42 -5.29
N ILE A 21 -1.63 -4.31 -4.47
CA ILE A 21 -3.03 -4.74 -4.54
C ILE A 21 -3.96 -3.56 -4.24
N ALA A 22 -3.65 -2.76 -3.21
CA ALA A 22 -4.40 -1.53 -2.91
C ALA A 22 -4.39 -0.62 -4.14
N PHE A 23 -3.23 -0.41 -4.75
CA PHE A 23 -3.08 0.43 -5.92
C PHE A 23 -3.89 -0.10 -7.09
N VAL A 24 -3.71 -1.34 -7.51
CA VAL A 24 -4.45 -1.94 -8.64
C VAL A 24 -5.96 -1.96 -8.37
N SER A 25 -6.39 -2.28 -7.16
CA SER A 25 -7.82 -2.30 -6.78
C SER A 25 -8.48 -0.91 -6.87
N SER A 26 -7.72 0.16 -6.66
CA SER A 26 -8.17 1.56 -6.82
C SER A 26 -8.64 1.88 -8.25
N TRP A 27 -8.15 1.15 -9.25
CA TRP A 27 -8.59 1.30 -10.65
C TRP A 27 -9.94 0.64 -10.97
N PHE A 28 -10.53 -0.13 -10.05
CA PHE A 28 -11.84 -0.76 -10.28
C PHE A 28 -12.97 0.12 -9.75
N LYS A 29 -14.09 0.17 -10.49
CA LYS A 29 -15.23 1.08 -10.24
C LYS A 29 -16.30 0.46 -9.31
N ASN A 30 -15.93 -0.54 -8.51
CA ASN A 30 -16.84 -1.29 -7.63
C ASN A 30 -16.71 -0.84 -6.16
N ARG A 31 -17.85 -0.81 -5.43
CA ARG A 31 -17.86 -0.52 -3.98
C ARG A 31 -16.95 -1.46 -3.18
N VAL A 32 -16.88 -2.72 -3.60
CA VAL A 32 -16.00 -3.74 -2.98
C VAL A 32 -14.53 -3.37 -3.17
N SER A 33 -14.14 -2.96 -4.37
CA SER A 33 -12.76 -2.54 -4.68
C SER A 33 -12.35 -1.30 -3.90
N GLU A 34 -13.28 -0.38 -3.65
CA GLU A 34 -13.05 0.78 -2.79
C GLU A 34 -12.74 0.37 -1.34
N ILE A 35 -13.55 -0.50 -0.75
CA ILE A 35 -13.34 -1.02 0.62
C ILE A 35 -12.00 -1.77 0.70
N VAL A 36 -11.73 -2.65 -0.27
CA VAL A 36 -10.45 -3.37 -0.37
C VAL A 36 -9.28 -2.39 -0.46
N THR A 37 -9.41 -1.34 -1.26
CA THR A 37 -8.38 -0.31 -1.40
C THR A 37 -8.11 0.41 -0.07
N TYR A 38 -9.14 0.79 0.68
CA TYR A 38 -8.96 1.42 1.99
C TYR A 38 -8.28 0.48 3.00
N ILE A 39 -8.72 -0.77 3.09
CA ILE A 39 -8.16 -1.76 4.03
C ILE A 39 -6.68 -2.04 3.69
N PHE A 40 -6.39 -2.35 2.43
CA PHE A 40 -5.02 -2.64 1.99
C PHE A 40 -4.11 -1.42 2.03
N SER A 41 -4.64 -0.22 1.76
CA SER A 41 -3.88 1.02 1.95
C SER A 41 -3.54 1.27 3.41
N ALA A 42 -4.49 1.06 4.33
CA ALA A 42 -4.25 1.25 5.76
C ALA A 42 -3.16 0.29 6.25
N ILE A 43 -3.24 -0.98 5.84
CA ILE A 43 -2.22 -2.00 6.13
C ILE A 43 -0.87 -1.60 5.53
N SER A 44 -0.83 -1.20 4.26
CA SER A 44 0.40 -0.79 3.58
C SER A 44 1.09 0.40 4.26
N VAL A 45 0.32 1.41 4.68
CA VAL A 45 0.85 2.59 5.38
C VAL A 45 1.32 2.23 6.79
N LEU A 46 0.52 1.51 7.57
CA LEU A 46 0.86 1.13 8.94
C LEU A 46 2.07 0.19 8.97
N SER A 47 2.06 -0.86 8.14
CA SER A 47 3.16 -1.81 8.05
C SER A 47 4.42 -1.18 7.43
N GLY A 48 4.27 -0.30 6.43
CA GLY A 48 5.36 0.49 5.88
C GLY A 48 6.00 1.40 6.92
N ALA A 49 5.20 2.11 7.72
CA ALA A 49 5.68 2.97 8.80
C ALA A 49 6.41 2.16 9.90
N LEU A 50 5.86 1.00 10.29
CA LEU A 50 6.49 0.08 11.24
C LEU A 50 7.81 -0.49 10.72
N LEU A 51 7.89 -0.84 9.44
CA LEU A 51 9.13 -1.26 8.78
C LEU A 51 10.17 -0.13 8.76
N GLY A 52 9.75 1.09 8.47
CA GLY A 52 10.62 2.27 8.49
C GLY A 52 11.20 2.56 9.86
N PHE A 53 10.39 2.37 10.91
CA PHE A 53 10.84 2.49 12.29
C PHE A 53 11.79 1.35 12.70
N SER A 54 11.46 0.11 12.33
CA SER A 54 12.26 -1.08 12.68
C SER A 54 13.61 -1.12 11.96
N LEU A 55 13.67 -0.63 10.72
CA LEU A 55 14.89 -0.57 9.91
C LEU A 55 15.56 0.81 9.96
N ARG A 56 15.22 1.64 10.97
CA ARG A 56 15.72 3.02 11.12
C ARG A 56 17.24 3.12 11.24
N ALA A 57 17.89 2.09 11.76
CA ALA A 57 19.36 2.02 11.87
C ALA A 57 20.07 1.82 10.52
N GLY A 58 19.33 1.53 9.43
CA GLY A 58 19.84 1.43 8.07
C GLY A 58 18.96 2.18 7.07
N ASN A 59 18.81 1.67 5.84
CA ASN A 59 18.02 2.31 4.77
C ASN A 59 16.49 2.14 4.92
N GLY A 60 15.99 1.83 6.12
CA GLY A 60 14.59 1.54 6.39
C GLY A 60 13.61 2.61 5.94
N PHE A 61 14.03 3.88 6.00
CA PHE A 61 13.19 5.01 5.60
C PHE A 61 12.88 5.01 4.09
N VAL A 62 13.86 4.67 3.26
CA VAL A 62 13.71 4.56 1.80
C VAL A 62 12.81 3.38 1.44
N ILE A 63 12.99 2.26 2.14
CA ILE A 63 12.22 1.03 1.93
C ILE A 63 10.77 1.21 2.41
N ALA A 64 10.53 2.02 3.44
CA ALA A 64 9.20 2.33 3.94
C ALA A 64 8.44 3.32 3.07
N LEU A 65 9.15 4.26 2.43
CA LEU A 65 8.54 5.28 1.58
C LEU A 65 7.70 4.67 0.44
N ILE A 66 8.17 3.59 -0.18
CA ILE A 66 7.49 2.97 -1.32
C ILE A 66 6.07 2.46 -0.97
N PRO A 67 5.88 1.54 0.00
CA PRO A 67 4.54 1.07 0.37
C PRO A 67 3.67 2.15 1.01
N ILE A 68 4.27 3.12 1.72
CA ILE A 68 3.52 4.27 2.28
C ILE A 68 2.97 5.14 1.14
N SER A 69 3.81 5.53 0.18
CA SER A 69 3.40 6.32 -0.98
C SER A 69 2.38 5.58 -1.82
N LEU A 70 2.55 4.29 -2.07
CA LEU A 70 1.57 3.45 -2.78
C LEU A 70 0.19 3.46 -2.10
N GLY A 71 0.15 3.31 -0.78
CA GLY A 71 -1.11 3.40 -0.02
C GLY A 71 -1.76 4.79 -0.17
N ILE A 72 -1.01 5.85 0.09
CA ILE A 72 -1.51 7.24 0.00
C ILE A 72 -2.02 7.56 -1.41
N ILE A 73 -1.25 7.22 -2.45
CA ILE A 73 -1.63 7.44 -3.85
C ILE A 73 -2.88 6.64 -4.19
N SER A 74 -3.00 5.42 -3.68
CA SER A 74 -4.17 4.58 -3.92
C SER A 74 -5.45 5.19 -3.35
N VAL A 75 -5.43 5.68 -2.11
CA VAL A 75 -6.57 6.40 -1.49
C VAL A 75 -6.86 7.71 -2.23
N TRP A 76 -5.81 8.44 -2.62
CA TRP A 76 -5.99 9.66 -3.41
C TRP A 76 -6.64 9.38 -4.76
N ASN A 77 -6.27 8.30 -5.44
CA ASN A 77 -6.85 7.92 -6.72
C ASN A 77 -8.35 7.57 -6.59
N VAL A 78 -8.75 6.83 -5.54
CA VAL A 78 -10.17 6.60 -5.21
C VAL A 78 -10.89 7.93 -5.00
N LYS A 79 -10.33 8.84 -4.18
CA LYS A 79 -10.94 10.13 -3.87
C LYS A 79 -11.05 11.02 -5.12
N ARG A 80 -10.03 11.04 -5.97
CA ARG A 80 -10.03 11.81 -7.22
C ARG A 80 -11.11 11.29 -8.18
N ARG A 81 -11.31 9.98 -8.24
CA ARG A 81 -12.37 9.36 -9.06
C ARG A 81 -13.79 9.68 -8.59
N LYS A 82 -14.00 9.93 -7.29
CA LYS A 82 -15.28 10.44 -6.77
C LYS A 82 -15.56 11.90 -7.15
N GLN A 83 -14.51 12.68 -7.42
CA GLN A 83 -14.61 14.09 -7.78
C GLN A 83 -14.70 14.33 -9.28
N LEU A 84 -14.34 13.33 -10.09
CA LEU A 84 -14.65 13.38 -11.52
C LEU A 84 -16.17 13.30 -11.65
N PRO A 85 -16.82 14.28 -12.31
CA PRO A 85 -18.23 14.13 -12.64
C PRO A 85 -18.40 12.80 -13.36
N VAL A 86 -19.46 12.07 -13.01
CA VAL A 86 -19.91 10.95 -13.82
C VAL A 86 -20.20 11.56 -15.17
N ASP A 87 -19.26 11.42 -16.12
CA ASP A 87 -19.55 11.72 -17.51
C ASP A 87 -20.76 10.86 -17.85
N GLN A 88 -21.85 11.59 -18.11
CA GLN A 88 -23.08 11.06 -18.66
C GLN A 88 -22.73 10.60 -20.07
N SER A 89 -22.51 9.29 -20.24
CA SER A 89 -22.48 8.65 -21.56
C SER A 89 -23.23 7.34 -21.48
#